data_AF-X1AGT7-F1
#
_entry.id   AF-X1AGT7-F1
#
_cell.length_a   1.000
_cell.length_b   1.000
_cell.length_c   1.000
_cell.angle_alpha   90.00
_cell.angle_beta   90.00
_cell.angle_gamma   90.00
#
_symmetry.space_group_name_H-M   'P 1'
#
loop_
_entity.id
_entity.type
_entity.pdbx_description
1 polymer ?
#
loop_
_entity_poly.entity_id
_entity_poly.type
_entity_poly.pdbx_seq_one_letter_code
_entity_poly.pdbx_strand_id
1 'polypeptide(L)' 'MSIQSHRLLLYLFFESILAGESVTSEAKILRKNGSKVDTEFSNTRIFIGETPYMHTTARDITKRMQTEEALRES' A
#
# COMPACT_ATOMS: atom_id res chain seq x y z
N MET A 1 2.47 -5.41 -19.08
CA MET A 1 1.66 -6.27 -18.21
C MET A 1 0.28 -5.65 -18.05
N SER A 2 -0.77 -6.36 -18.48
CA SER A 2 -2.09 -5.79 -18.77
C SER A 2 -2.95 -5.54 -17.52
N ILE A 3 -3.80 -4.53 -17.64
CA ILE A 3 -4.60 -3.88 -16.59
C ILE A 3 -5.59 -4.83 -15.89
N GLN A 4 -5.87 -6.02 -16.44
CA GLN A 4 -6.80 -6.99 -15.83
C GLN A 4 -6.28 -7.66 -14.54
N SER A 5 -4.96 -7.81 -14.37
CA SER A 5 -4.41 -8.57 -13.23
C SER A 5 -4.43 -7.79 -11.90
N HIS A 6 -4.57 -6.46 -11.95
CA HIS A 6 -4.51 -5.61 -10.75
C HIS A 6 -5.82 -5.66 -9.93
N ARG A 7 -6.96 -5.96 -10.57
CA ARG A 7 -8.28 -5.94 -9.90
C ARG A 7 -8.49 -7.15 -8.99
N LEU A 8 -7.90 -8.30 -9.34
CA LEU A 8 -8.02 -9.53 -8.55
C LEU A 8 -7.14 -9.49 -7.30
N LEU A 9 -5.92 -8.95 -7.42
CA LEU A 9 -5.03 -8.75 -6.30
C LEU A 9 -5.63 -7.81 -5.25
N LEU A 10 -6.22 -6.69 -5.67
CA LEU A 10 -6.92 -5.78 -4.76
C LEU A 10 -8.05 -6.47 -3.99
N TYR A 11 -8.81 -7.33 -4.67
CA TYR A 11 -9.91 -8.07 -4.06
C TYR A 11 -9.41 -9.09 -3.03
N LEU A 12 -8.37 -9.85 -3.36
CA LEU A 12 -7.78 -10.82 -2.43
C LEU A 12 -7.16 -10.14 -1.20
N PHE A 13 -6.49 -9.00 -1.39
CA PHE A 13 -5.98 -8.21 -0.27
C PHE A 13 -7.12 -7.74 0.64
N PHE A 14 -8.23 -7.27 0.05
CA PHE A 14 -9.38 -6.81 0.80
C PHE A 14 -9.98 -7.90 1.69
N GLU A 15 -10.16 -9.11 1.15
CA GLU A 15 -10.67 -10.26 1.91
C GLU A 15 -9.72 -10.66 3.06
N SER A 16 -8.41 -10.79 2.81
CA SER A 16 -7.41 -11.11 3.86
C SER A 16 -7.41 -10.06 4.97
N ILE A 17 -7.43 -8.78 4.62
CA ILE A 17 -7.44 -7.70 5.60
C ILE A 17 -8.74 -7.74 6.42
N LEU A 18 -9.89 -7.91 5.77
CA LEU A 18 -11.16 -8.05 6.48
C LEU A 18 -11.31 -9.35 7.27
N ALA A 19 -10.53 -10.39 6.97
CA ALA A 19 -10.41 -11.58 7.82
C ALA A 19 -9.59 -11.31 9.10
N GLY A 20 -8.81 -10.23 9.12
CA GLY A 20 -8.02 -9.78 10.27
C GLY A 20 -6.51 -9.88 10.04
N GLU A 21 -6.06 -10.25 8.84
CA GLU A 21 -4.64 -10.26 8.51
C GLU A 21 -4.15 -8.82 8.33
N SER A 22 -3.00 -8.50 8.93
CA SER A 22 -2.33 -7.22 8.66
C SER A 22 -1.42 -7.38 7.46
N VAL A 23 -1.60 -6.53 6.45
CA VAL A 23 -0.85 -6.61 5.19
C VAL A 23 -0.07 -5.32 4.95
N THR A 24 1.22 -5.49 4.70
CA THR A 24 2.08 -4.40 4.19
C THR A 24 2.36 -4.61 2.72
N SER A 25 2.18 -3.56 1.90
CA SER A 25 2.45 -3.61 0.46
C SER A 25 3.07 -2.32 -0.04
N GLU A 26 3.83 -2.38 -1.13
CA GLU A 26 4.43 -1.20 -1.76
C GLU A 26 3.79 -0.97 -3.13
N ALA A 27 3.38 0.27 -3.40
CA ALA A 27 2.91 0.68 -4.73
C ALA A 27 3.13 2.18 -4.94
N LYS A 28 3.06 2.60 -6.22
CA LYS A 28 3.13 4.03 -6.56
C LYS A 28 1.74 4.66 -6.49
N ILE A 29 1.59 5.75 -5.74
CA ILE A 29 0.36 6.56 -5.72
C ILE A 29 0.49 7.83 -6.54
N LEU A 30 -0.64 8.28 -7.10
CA LEU A 30 -0.73 9.57 -7.77
C LEU A 30 -1.12 10.65 -6.76
N ARG A 31 -0.26 11.66 -6.60
CA ARG A 31 -0.59 12.86 -5.84
C ARG A 31 -1.52 13.78 -6.64
N LYS A 32 -2.20 14.67 -5.93
CA LYS A 32 -3.06 15.71 -6.53
C LYS A 32 -2.34 16.56 -7.60
N ASN A 33 -1.03 16.80 -7.45
CA ASN A 33 -0.23 17.56 -8.40
C ASN A 33 0.26 16.74 -9.61
N GLY A 34 -0.18 15.48 -9.75
CA GLY A 34 0.21 14.60 -10.85
C GLY A 34 1.52 13.82 -10.65
N SER A 35 2.29 14.12 -9.60
CA SER A 35 3.51 13.35 -9.29
C SER A 35 3.16 11.95 -8.75
N LYS A 36 3.99 10.95 -9.10
CA LYS A 36 3.91 9.60 -8.53
C LYS A 36 4.95 9.43 -7.44
N VAL A 37 4.59 8.79 -6.34
CA VAL A 37 5.54 8.43 -5.27
C VAL A 37 5.44 7.00 -4.84
N ASP A 38 6.59 6.45 -4.49
CA ASP A 38 6.72 5.13 -3.87
C ASP A 38 6.13 5.21 -2.47
N THR A 39 5.13 4.38 -2.23
CA THR A 39 4.35 4.38 -1.00
C THR A 39 4.27 2.98 -0.44
N GLU A 40 4.61 2.87 0.83
CA GLU A 40 4.35 1.70 1.65
C GLU A 40 2.97 1.84 2.30
N PHE A 41 2.14 0.83 2.16
CA PHE A 41 0.81 0.77 2.73
C PHE A 41 0.79 -0.26 3.83
N SER A 42 0.36 0.14 5.02
CA SER A 42 0.01 -0.80 6.09
C SER A 42 -1.51 -0.82 6.24
N ASN A 43 -2.10 -1.99 6.05
CA ASN A 43 -3.54 -2.20 6.11
C ASN A 43 -3.89 -3.12 7.27
N THR A 44 -4.88 -2.72 8.04
CA THR A 44 -5.40 -3.49 9.16
C THR A 44 -6.92 -3.36 9.25
N ARG A 45 -7.59 -4.34 9.83
CA ARG A 45 -9.03 -4.24 10.14
C ARG A 45 -9.21 -3.54 11.48
N ILE A 46 -10.06 -2.52 11.49
CA ILE A 46 -10.55 -1.89 12.70
C ILE A 46 -12.06 -2.09 12.82
N PHE A 47 -12.61 -1.91 14.01
CA PHE A 47 -14.05 -1.91 14.26
C PHE A 47 -14.49 -0.52 14.69
N ILE A 48 -15.58 -0.03 14.08
CA ILE A 48 -16.30 1.17 14.56
C ILE A 48 -17.69 0.67 14.94
N GLY A 49 -17.94 0.55 16.24
CA GLY A 49 -19.06 -0.24 16.75
C GLY A 49 -18.90 -1.71 16.37
N GLU A 50 -19.95 -2.31 15.81
CA GLU A 50 -19.94 -3.70 15.32
C GLU A 50 -19.52 -3.82 13.85
N THR A 51 -19.27 -2.70 13.16
CA THR A 51 -18.96 -2.70 11.73
C THR A 51 -17.44 -2.76 11.50
N PRO A 52 -16.94 -3.73 10.72
CA PRO A 52 -15.52 -3.79 10.36
C PRO A 52 -15.19 -2.81 9.24
N TYR A 53 -14.05 -2.14 9.36
CA TYR A 53 -13.48 -1.24 8.37
C TYR A 53 -12.03 -1.60 8.08
N MET A 54 -11.59 -1.29 6.87
CA MET A 54 -10.17 -1.28 6.55
C MET A 54 -9.57 0.07 6.96
N HIS A 55 -8.52 0.03 7.78
CA HIS A 55 -7.68 1.18 8.07
C HIS A 55 -6.36 1.03 7.33
N THR A 56 -6.10 1.98 6.44
CA THR A 56 -4.89 2.01 5.62
C THR A 56 -4.05 3.23 5.98
N THR A 57 -2.79 3.01 6.33
CA THR A 57 -1.79 4.07 6.42
C THR A 57 -0.90 4.02 5.19
N ALA A 58 -0.57 5.17 4.63
CA ALA A 58 0.24 5.31 3.43
C ALA A 58 1.46 6.17 3.76
N ARG A 59 2.66 5.57 3.67
CA ARG A 59 3.93 6.21 3.98
C ARG A 59 4.72 6.40 2.70
N ASP A 60 5.05 7.64 2.37
CA ASP A 60 6.01 7.94 1.29
C ASP A 60 7.39 7.39 1.68
N ILE A 61 7.92 6.48 0.86
CA ILE A 61 9.23 5.84 1.03
C ILE A 61 10.23 6.27 -0.06
N THR A 62 9.91 7.22 -0.93
CA THR A 62 10.78 7.66 -2.02
C THR A 62 12.16 8.09 -1.51
N LYS A 63 12.23 8.87 -0.42
CA LYS A 63 13.51 9.29 0.17
C LYS A 63 14.32 8.11 0.73
N ARG A 64 13.63 7.14 1.34
CA ARG A 64 14.25 5.93 1.89
C ARG A 64 14.91 5.13 0.76
N MET A 65 14.15 4.85 -0.30
CA MET A 65 14.66 4.12 -1.47
C MET A 65 15.83 4.83 -2.15
N GLN A 66 15.77 6.16 -2.32
CA GLN A 66 16.87 6.93 -2.91
C GLN A 66 18.16 6.83 -2.07
N THR A 67 18.03 6.80 -0.75
CA THR A 67 19.18 6.66 0.15
C THR A 67 19.76 5.25 0.08
N GLU A 68 18.90 4.22 0.05
CA GLU A 68 19.31 2.81 -0.09
C GLU A 68 20.04 2.55 -1.42
N GLU A 69 19.56 3.13 -2.52
CA GLU A 69 20.20 3.00 -3.83
C GLU A 69 21.57 3.71 -3.88
N ALA A 70 21.65 4.94 -3.36
CA ALA A 70 22.93 5.67 -3.29
C ALA A 70 23.98 4.94 -2.43
N LEU A 71 23.55 4.23 -1.38
CA LEU A 71 24.45 3.38 -0.59
C LEU A 71 24.88 2.11 -1.33
N ARG A 72 24.06 1.61 -2.26
CA ARG A 72 24.35 0.42 -3.06
C ARG A 72 25.33 0.71 -4.21
N GLU A 73 25.31 1.94 -4.71
CA GLU A 73 26.18 2.41 -5.81
C GLU A 73 27.57 2.89 -5.34
N SER A 74 27.82 2.96 -4.02
CA SER A 74 29.11 3.32 -3.42
C SER A 74 29.97 2.10 -3.08
#